data_AF-A0ABD0PRQ8-F1
#
_entry.id   AF-A0ABD0PRQ8-F1
#
_cell.length_a   1.000
_cell.length_b   1.000
_cell.length_c   1.000
_cell.angle_alpha   90.00
_cell.angle_beta   90.00
_cell.angle_gamma   90.00
#
_symmetry.space_group_name_H-M   'P 1'
#
loop_
_entity.id
_entity.type
_entity.pdbx_description
1 polymer ?
#
loop_
_entity_poly.entity_id
_entity_poly.type
_entity_poly.pdbx_seq_one_letter_code
_entity_poly.pdbx_strand_id
1 'polypeptide(L)' 'DFDLMRNFIRSEEYRLSEELHQKLLSLRVFHQVDNAIVCLLQQPMAKPYLPSRSWEPFRHCC' A
#
# COMPACT_ATOMS: atom_id res chain seq x y z
N ASP A 1 0.94 -5.81 9.53
CA ASP A 1 1.80 -4.94 8.70
C ASP A 1 2.82 -5.81 7.97
N PHE A 2 3.01 -5.61 6.66
CA PHE A 2 3.97 -6.37 5.87
C PHE A 2 5.42 -6.06 6.25
N ASP A 3 5.69 -4.87 6.80
CA ASP A 3 7.03 -4.53 7.32
C ASP A 3 7.38 -5.32 8.58
N LEU A 4 6.41 -5.51 9.49
CA LEU A 4 6.61 -6.39 10.64
C LEU A 4 6.90 -7.83 10.21
N MET A 5 6.16 -8.35 9.23
CA MET A 5 6.42 -9.70 8.69
C MET A 5 7.79 -9.79 8.01
N ARG A 6 8.24 -8.75 7.29
CA ARG A 6 9.58 -8.72 6.69
C ARG A 6 10.67 -8.80 7.78
N ASN A 7 10.46 -8.15 8.92
CA ASN A 7 11.38 -8.23 10.05
C ASN A 7 11.39 -9.63 10.68
N PHE A 8 10.23 -10.27 10.84
CA PHE A 8 10.14 -11.66 11.31
C PHE A 8 10.83 -12.64 10.36
N ILE A 9 10.62 -12.49 9.05
CA ILE A 9 11.24 -13.36 8.05
C ILE A 9 12.77 -13.22 8.09
N ARG A 10 13.32 -12.03 8.35
CA ARG A 10 14.77 -11.81 8.47
C ARG A 10 15.32 -12.14 9.85
N SER A 11 14.48 -12.52 10.80
CA SER A 11 14.91 -12.84 12.16
C SER A 11 15.61 -14.19 12.19
N GLU A 12 16.79 -14.22 12.80
CA GLU A 12 17.55 -15.45 13.06
C GLU A 12 16.84 -16.38 14.06
N GLU A 13 15.78 -15.91 14.74
CA GLU A 13 15.00 -16.66 15.72
C GLU A 13 14.42 -17.96 15.15
N TYR A 14 14.03 -17.96 13.87
CA TYR A 14 13.39 -19.10 13.22
C TYR A 14 14.33 -19.93 12.33
N ARG A 15 15.62 -19.53 12.23
CA ARG A 15 16.69 -20.21 11.46
C ARG A 15 16.21 -20.73 10.09
N LEU A 16 15.46 -19.91 9.37
CA LEU A 16 14.99 -20.26 8.03
C LEU A 16 16.19 -20.47 7.11
N SER A 17 16.09 -21.40 6.17
CA SER A 17 17.14 -21.53 5.15
C SER A 17 17.15 -20.29 4.25
N GLU A 18 18.31 -19.96 3.70
CA GLU A 18 18.46 -18.81 2.81
C GLU A 18 17.52 -18.90 1.59
N GLU A 19 17.31 -20.12 1.07
CA GLU A 19 16.37 -20.38 -0.02
C GLU A 19 14.92 -20.00 0.37
N LEU A 20 14.56 -20.24 1.63
CA LEU A 20 13.22 -19.96 2.15
C LEU A 20 13.06 -18.46 2.45
N HIS A 21 14.10 -17.78 2.93
CA HIS A 21 14.15 -16.31 3.01
C HIS A 21 13.90 -15.69 1.64
N GLN A 22 14.67 -16.10 0.63
CA GLN A 22 14.56 -15.53 -0.72
C GLN A 22 13.17 -15.77 -1.32
N LYS A 23 12.63 -16.99 -1.17
CA LYS A 23 11.29 -17.32 -1.67
C LYS A 23 10.20 -16.49 -0.98
N LEU A 24 10.26 -16.33 0.35
CA LEU A 24 9.30 -15.52 1.08
C LEU A 24 9.39 -14.05 0.73
N LEU A 25 10.59 -13.48 0.69
CA LEU A 25 10.79 -12.06 0.37
C LEU A 25 10.44 -11.74 -1.08
N SER A 26 10.56 -12.69 -2.02
CA SER A 26 10.14 -12.53 -3.42
C SER A 26 8.63 -12.47 -3.64
N LEU A 27 7.82 -12.78 -2.62
CA LEU A 27 6.37 -12.72 -2.75
C LEU A 27 5.97 -11.28 -3.07
N ARG A 28 5.10 -11.13 -4.09
CA ARG A 28 4.64 -9.83 -4.59
C ARG A 28 4.12 -8.89 -3.51
N VAL A 29 3.59 -9.45 -2.43
CA VAL A 29 3.09 -8.71 -1.29
C VAL A 29 4.17 -7.91 -0.55
N PHE A 30 5.42 -8.38 -0.55
CA PHE A 30 6.57 -7.63 0.00
C PHE A 30 7.19 -6.66 -1.02
N HIS A 31 6.73 -6.68 -2.27
CA HIS A 31 7.20 -5.81 -3.35
C HIS A 31 6.17 -4.75 -3.73
N GLN A 32 4.97 -4.76 -3.13
CA GLN A 32 3.95 -3.77 -3.43
C GLN A 32 4.45 -2.37 -3.05
N VAL A 33 4.57 -1.52 -4.07
CA VAL A 33 4.69 -0.08 -3.93
C VAL A 33 3.44 0.41 -3.19
N ASP A 34 3.59 1.45 -2.38
CA ASP A 34 2.50 2.09 -1.64
C ASP A 34 1.24 2.14 -2.51
N ASN A 35 0.23 1.36 -2.16
CA ASN A 35 -0.99 1.24 -2.96
C ASN A 35 -1.63 2.62 -3.13
N ALA A 36 -1.38 3.55 -2.19
CA ALA A 36 -1.72 4.96 -2.31
C ALA A 36 -1.12 5.62 -3.57
N ILE A 37 0.16 5.39 -3.87
CA ILE A 37 0.82 5.92 -5.07
C ILE A 37 0.20 5.31 -6.33
N VAL A 38 -0.04 4.00 -6.35
CA VAL A 38 -0.72 3.34 -7.49
C VAL A 38 -2.12 3.91 -7.69
N CYS A 39 -2.87 4.09 -6.61
CA CYS A 39 -4.18 4.74 -6.65
C CYS A 39 -4.09 6.16 -7.19
N LEU A 40 -3.12 6.97 -6.74
CA LEU A 40 -2.86 8.34 -7.25
C LEU A 40 -2.52 8.34 -8.75
N LEU A 41 -1.67 7.42 -9.20
CA LEU A 41 -1.30 7.30 -10.62
C LEU A 41 -2.46 6.82 -11.49
N GLN A 42 -3.39 6.05 -10.93
CA GLN A 42 -4.61 5.60 -11.58
C GLN A 42 -5.77 6.60 -11.45
N GLN A 43 -5.60 7.71 -10.71
CA GLN A 43 -6.63 8.72 -10.64
C GLN A 43 -6.86 9.26 -12.05
N PRO A 44 -8.13 9.28 -12.52
CA PRO A 44 -8.42 9.93 -13.78
C PRO A 44 -7.94 11.38 -13.68
N MET A 45 -7.00 11.76 -14.56
CA MET A 45 -6.61 13.16 -14.76
C MET A 45 -7.89 13.97 -14.83
N ALA A 46 -8.09 14.87 -13.87
CA ALA A 46 -9.36 15.54 -13.65
C ALA A 46 -9.95 15.99 -14.99
N LYS A 47 -11.04 15.35 -15.42
CA LYS A 47 -11.67 15.68 -16.70
C LYS A 47 -12.07 17.16 -16.61
N PRO A 48 -11.60 18.04 -17.51
CA PRO A 48 -11.84 19.48 -17.41
C PRO A 48 -13.33 19.87 -17.56
N TYR A 49 -14.21 18.90 -17.82
CA TYR A 49 -15.65 19.06 -18.01
C TYR A 49 -16.49 18.53 -16.85
N LEU A 50 -15.87 17.92 -15.82
CA LEU A 50 -16.62 17.57 -14.61
C LEU A 50 -16.81 18.86 -13.80
N PRO A 51 -18.06 19.33 -13.58
CA PRO A 51 -18.27 20.43 -12.66
C PRO A 51 -17.65 20.03 -11.34
N SER A 52 -16.90 20.95 -10.72
CA SER A 52 -16.41 20.75 -9.36
C SER A 52 -17.62 20.38 -8.52
N ARG A 53 -17.73 19.11 -8.12
CA ARG A 53 -18.72 18.73 -7.11
C ARG A 53 -18.27 19.49 -5.86
N SER A 54 -18.89 20.65 -5.64
CA SER A 54 -18.83 21.33 -4.37
C SER A 54 -19.44 20.35 -3.39
N TRP A 55 -18.60 19.61 -2.69
CA TRP A 55 -19.02 18.94 -1.47
C TRP A 55 -19.56 20.06 -0.58
N GLU A 56 -20.87 20.10 -0.38
CA GLU A 56 -21.44 20.97 0.64
C GLU A 56 -20.70 20.64 1.94
N PRO A 57 -20.10 21.64 2.61
CA PRO A 57 -19.42 21.35 3.86
C PRO A 57 -20.46 20.74 4.80
N PHE A 58 -20.08 19.73 5.60
CA PHE A 58 -20.90 19.19 6.68
C PHE A 58 -21.22 20.33 7.67
N ARG A 59 -22.23 21.14 7.35
CA ARG A 59 -22.60 22.35 8.06
C ARG A 59 -23.74 22.09 9.01
N HIS A 60 -23.74 20.94 9.70
CA HIS A 60 -24.59 20.74 10.86
C HIS A 60 -23.88 19.82 11.84
N CYS A 61 -23.08 20.43 12.71
CA CYS A 61 -22.80 19.87 14.02
C CYS A 61 -23.13 20.99 15.04
N CYS A 62 -23.79 20.58 16.12
CA CYS A 62 -24.53 21.37 17.12
C CYS A 62 -25.98 21.70 16.74
#